data_AF-A0A9D2K112-F1
#
_entry.id   AF-A0A9D2K112-F1
#
_cell.length_a   1.000
_cell.length_b   1.000
_cell.length_c   1.000
_cell.angle_alpha   90.00
_cell.angle_beta   90.00
_cell.angle_gamma   90.00
#
_symmetry.space_group_name_H-M   'P 1'
#
loop_
_entity.id
_entity.type
_entity.pdbx_description
1 polymer ?
#
loop_
_entity_poly.entity_id
_entity_poly.type
_entity_poly.pdbx_seq_one_letter_code
_entity_poly.pdbx_strand_id
1 'polypeptide(L)'
;MNLKPLLTSEQQQLFKSIRELQNLLNNGTLTSSGAVQLKEMTQKQKEKLVSEIYFKNKRRKEFYTCKDGRIKSYNPQFIANTREELIDKLYEYYFNNTLEDVYKQWVKHRSKTKIVSGKTIEEDIGIWNRFLAKSEVSQMQIAEIKPKHLMKLFQTWTGNGLITRKDFNNRKSVLNGIFRFAVLNEVIAYNPITSIPCNDLKYKLPSAKKKSVYD
;
A
#
# COMPACT_ATOMS: atom_id res chain seq x y z
N MET A 1 -18.64 5.24 1.53
CA MET A 1 -17.29 5.73 1.89
C MET A 1 -16.71 4.73 2.90
N ASN A 2 -15.93 3.74 2.46
CA ASN A 2 -15.40 2.70 3.35
C ASN A 2 -14.11 3.20 3.99
N LEU A 3 -14.26 3.81 5.18
CA LEU A 3 -13.17 4.15 6.08
C LEU A 3 -12.62 2.84 6.66
N LYS A 4 -11.31 2.60 6.54
CA LYS A 4 -10.68 1.52 7.32
C LYS A 4 -10.81 1.85 8.81
N PRO A 5 -11.03 0.85 9.69
CA PRO A 5 -11.04 1.09 11.12
C PRO A 5 -9.66 1.53 11.61
N LEU A 6 -9.62 2.54 12.48
CA LEU A 6 -8.46 2.79 13.32
C LEU A 6 -8.18 1.52 14.14
N LEU A 7 -7.04 0.87 13.88
CA LEU A 7 -6.67 -0.37 14.55
C LEU A 7 -6.24 -0.08 15.99
N THR A 8 -6.75 -0.86 16.92
CA THR A 8 -6.24 -0.86 18.31
C THR A 8 -4.82 -1.42 18.35
N SER A 9 -4.10 -1.22 19.46
CA SER A 9 -2.76 -1.78 19.66
C SER A 9 -2.75 -3.31 19.51
N GLU A 10 -3.79 -3.99 20.00
CA GLU A 10 -3.96 -5.44 19.84
C GLU A 10 -4.13 -5.85 18.37
N GLN A 11 -4.95 -5.13 17.61
CA GLN A 11 -5.15 -5.39 16.18
C GLN A 11 -3.87 -5.18 15.37
N GLN A 12 -3.05 -4.21 15.77
CA GLN A 12 -1.73 -3.99 15.17
C GLN A 12 -0.75 -5.12 15.48
N GLN A 13 -0.73 -5.63 16.72
CA GLN A 13 0.07 -6.80 17.09
C GLN A 13 -0.38 -8.04 16.32
N LEU A 14 -1.69 -8.27 16.21
CA LEU A 14 -2.25 -9.40 15.47
C LEU A 14 -1.89 -9.31 13.98
N PHE A 15 -1.98 -8.13 13.36
CA PHE A 15 -1.55 -7.92 11.99
C PHE A 15 -0.05 -8.20 11.77
N LYS A 16 0.82 -7.77 12.69
CA LYS A 16 2.26 -8.07 12.64
C LYS A 16 2.51 -9.58 12.73
N SER A 17 1.86 -10.27 13.66
CA SER A 17 1.98 -11.72 13.81
C SER A 17 1.54 -12.47 12.55
N ILE A 18 0.44 -12.06 11.91
CA ILE A 18 0.00 -12.66 10.63
C ILE A 18 1.09 -12.51 9.56
N ARG A 19 1.72 -11.33 9.44
CA ARG A 19 2.79 -11.11 8.45
C ARG A 19 4.02 -11.97 8.73
N GLU A 20 4.40 -12.15 9.99
CA GLU A 20 5.51 -13.02 10.38
C GLU A 20 5.23 -14.48 10.01
N LEU A 21 4.03 -14.98 10.32
CA LEU A 21 3.60 -16.33 9.95
C LEU A 21 3.61 -16.53 8.43
N GLN A 22 3.11 -15.56 7.66
CA GLN A 22 3.14 -15.60 6.19
C GLN A 22 4.58 -15.62 5.66
N ASN A 23 5.50 -14.86 6.27
CA ASN A 23 6.90 -14.87 5.88
C ASN A 23 7.57 -16.21 6.16
N LEU A 24 7.28 -16.83 7.32
CA LEU A 24 7.76 -18.18 7.63
C LEU A 24 7.22 -19.21 6.65
N LEU A 25 5.95 -19.09 6.24
CA LEU A 25 5.34 -20.01 5.29
C LEU A 25 5.95 -19.92 3.89
N ASN A 26 6.34 -18.70 3.47
CA ASN A 26 6.89 -18.45 2.15
C ASN A 26 8.40 -18.73 2.06
N ASN A 27 9.15 -18.53 3.14
CA ASN A 27 10.62 -18.57 3.13
C ASN A 27 11.22 -19.67 4.00
N GLY A 28 10.42 -20.31 4.87
CA GLY A 28 10.89 -21.33 5.79
C GLY A 28 11.03 -22.71 5.14
N THR A 29 12.07 -23.45 5.54
CA THR A 29 12.17 -24.88 5.24
C THR A 29 11.27 -25.64 6.22
N LEU A 30 10.02 -25.84 5.82
CA LEU A 30 8.99 -26.45 6.67
C LEU A 30 8.71 -27.90 6.24
N THR A 31 8.46 -28.77 7.20
CA THR A 31 7.85 -30.07 6.93
C THR A 31 6.41 -29.88 6.45
N SER A 32 5.85 -30.87 5.75
CA SER A 32 4.44 -30.83 5.30
C SER A 32 3.48 -30.57 6.47
N SER A 33 3.68 -31.21 7.62
CA SER A 33 2.87 -31.00 8.83
C SER A 33 3.06 -29.60 9.44
N GLY A 34 4.29 -29.09 9.49
CA GLY A 34 4.56 -27.74 10.00
C GLY A 34 3.95 -26.66 9.12
N ALA A 35 3.95 -26.85 7.79
CA ALA A 35 3.29 -25.95 6.86
C ALA A 35 1.76 -25.94 7.04
N VAL A 36 1.14 -27.10 7.28
CA VAL A 36 -0.31 -27.18 7.57
C VAL A 36 -0.66 -26.44 8.86
N GLN A 37 0.07 -26.68 9.95
CA GLN A 37 -0.16 -25.99 11.23
C GLN A 37 0.00 -24.48 11.11
N LEU A 38 1.01 -24.01 10.39
CA LEU A 38 1.20 -22.57 10.17
C LEU A 38 0.09 -21.96 9.30
N LYS A 39 -0.43 -22.69 8.31
CA LYS A 39 -1.61 -22.24 7.53
C LYS A 39 -2.83 -22.09 8.42
N GLU A 40 -3.13 -23.10 9.24
CA GLU A 40 -4.26 -23.08 10.17
C GLU A 40 -4.15 -21.94 11.19
N MET A 41 -2.96 -21.74 11.79
CA MET A 41 -2.70 -20.62 12.69
C MET A 41 -2.89 -19.27 12.01
N THR A 42 -2.34 -19.11 10.81
CA THR A 42 -2.49 -17.89 10.00
C THR A 42 -3.96 -17.61 9.73
N GLN A 43 -4.71 -18.63 9.33
CA GLN A 43 -6.13 -18.50 9.01
C GLN A 43 -6.96 -18.11 10.22
N LYS A 44 -6.71 -18.73 11.37
CA LYS A 44 -7.38 -18.40 12.64
C LYS A 44 -7.10 -16.95 13.07
N GLN A 45 -5.87 -16.47 12.91
CA GLN A 45 -5.52 -15.08 13.22
C GLN A 45 -6.18 -14.09 12.25
N LYS A 46 -6.19 -14.38 10.94
CA LYS A 46 -6.92 -13.58 9.94
C LYS A 46 -8.39 -13.50 10.27
N GLU A 47 -9.03 -14.63 10.59
CA GLU A 47 -10.45 -14.66 10.92
C GLU A 47 -10.76 -13.79 12.14
N LYS A 48 -9.95 -13.89 13.20
CA LYS A 48 -10.09 -13.03 14.38
C LYS A 48 -10.02 -11.55 14.01
N LEU A 49 -8.95 -11.16 13.33
CA LEU A 49 -8.69 -9.76 12.97
C LEU A 49 -9.77 -9.19 12.04
N VAL A 50 -10.15 -9.94 11.00
CA VAL A 50 -11.20 -9.55 10.05
C VAL A 50 -12.54 -9.46 10.76
N SER A 51 -12.88 -10.39 11.64
CA SER A 51 -14.17 -10.41 12.34
C SER A 51 -14.32 -9.21 13.26
N GLU A 52 -13.29 -8.88 14.05
CA GLU A 52 -13.28 -7.69 14.92
C GLU A 52 -13.53 -6.39 14.14
N ILE A 53 -12.97 -6.30 12.93
CA ILE A 53 -13.10 -5.13 12.06
C ILE A 53 -14.45 -5.11 11.34
N TYR A 54 -14.74 -6.16 10.58
CA TYR A 54 -15.90 -6.22 9.71
C TYR A 54 -17.18 -6.11 10.53
N PHE A 55 -17.24 -6.76 11.69
CA PHE A 55 -18.43 -6.77 12.51
C PHE A 55 -18.50 -5.65 13.55
N LYS A 56 -17.47 -4.79 13.73
CA LYS A 56 -17.40 -3.78 14.81
C LYS A 56 -18.73 -3.05 15.05
N ASN A 57 -19.34 -2.53 13.97
CA ASN A 57 -20.57 -1.75 14.02
C ASN A 57 -21.82 -2.51 13.49
N LYS A 58 -21.73 -3.83 13.31
CA LYS A 58 -22.82 -4.64 12.78
C LYS A 58 -23.59 -5.30 13.92
N ARG A 59 -24.93 -5.32 13.82
CA ARG A 59 -25.82 -6.01 14.76
C ARG A 59 -25.63 -7.52 14.73
N ARG A 60 -25.58 -8.10 13.52
CA ARG A 60 -25.27 -9.53 13.32
C ARG A 60 -23.77 -9.73 13.22
N LYS A 61 -23.25 -10.75 13.92
CA LYS A 61 -21.83 -11.13 13.97
C LYS A 61 -21.55 -12.38 13.12
N GLU A 62 -22.33 -12.56 12.06
CA GLU A 62 -22.26 -13.72 11.17
C GLU A 62 -22.30 -13.26 9.70
N PHE A 63 -21.65 -14.05 8.85
CA PHE A 63 -21.77 -13.87 7.41
C PHE A 63 -23.07 -14.51 6.90
N TYR A 64 -23.54 -14.03 5.76
CA TYR A 64 -24.75 -14.57 5.16
C TYR A 64 -24.42 -15.82 4.33
N THR A 65 -25.18 -16.88 4.51
CA THR A 65 -25.11 -18.08 3.67
C THR A 65 -26.18 -18.02 2.59
N CYS A 66 -25.75 -18.05 1.33
CA CYS A 66 -26.60 -18.12 0.16
C CYS A 66 -27.31 -19.47 0.06
N LYS A 67 -28.40 -19.51 -0.73
CA LYS A 67 -29.17 -20.75 -0.95
C LYS A 67 -28.34 -21.88 -1.56
N ASP A 68 -27.28 -21.53 -2.29
CA ASP A 68 -26.34 -22.46 -2.94
C ASP A 68 -25.14 -22.81 -2.05
N GLY A 69 -25.17 -22.46 -0.76
CA GLY A 69 -24.11 -22.75 0.21
C GLY A 69 -22.94 -21.76 0.24
N ARG A 70 -22.84 -20.83 -0.72
CA ARG A 70 -21.79 -19.81 -0.73
C ARG A 70 -21.95 -18.83 0.43
N ILE A 71 -20.84 -18.26 0.88
CA ILE A 71 -20.81 -17.31 1.99
C ILE A 71 -20.58 -15.90 1.46
N LYS A 72 -21.35 -14.93 1.96
CA LYS A 72 -21.37 -13.54 1.48
C LYS A 72 -21.16 -12.52 2.59
N SER A 73 -20.37 -11.49 2.29
CA SER A 73 -20.34 -10.21 3.01
C SER A 73 -21.12 -9.13 2.26
N TYR A 74 -21.57 -8.09 2.95
CA TYR A 74 -22.39 -7.01 2.35
C TYR A 74 -21.68 -5.67 2.26
N ASN A 75 -20.83 -5.35 3.23
CA ASN A 75 -20.04 -4.12 3.18
C ASN A 75 -18.69 -4.34 3.86
N PRO A 76 -17.59 -4.49 3.10
CA PRO A 76 -17.56 -4.62 1.63
C PRO A 76 -18.27 -5.91 1.15
N GLN A 77 -18.76 -5.92 -0.09
CA GLN A 77 -19.44 -7.09 -0.66
C GLN A 77 -18.45 -8.04 -1.33
N PHE A 78 -18.34 -9.26 -0.81
CA PHE A 78 -17.63 -10.38 -1.39
C PHE A 78 -18.48 -11.65 -1.28
N ILE A 79 -18.26 -12.60 -2.18
CA ILE A 79 -18.87 -13.93 -2.13
C ILE A 79 -17.77 -14.98 -2.33
N ALA A 80 -17.84 -16.08 -1.59
CA ALA A 80 -16.87 -17.17 -1.66
C ALA A 80 -17.52 -18.52 -1.37
N ASN A 81 -16.85 -19.62 -1.71
CA ASN A 81 -17.39 -20.97 -1.52
C ASN A 81 -17.25 -21.41 -0.06
N THR A 82 -16.18 -20.96 0.61
CA THR A 82 -15.93 -21.27 2.01
C THR A 82 -15.80 -20.00 2.84
N ARG A 83 -15.91 -20.17 4.15
CA ARG A 83 -15.68 -19.10 5.12
C ARG A 83 -14.23 -18.62 5.05
N GLU A 84 -13.30 -19.55 4.88
CA GLU A 84 -11.88 -19.26 4.81
C GLU A 84 -11.55 -18.37 3.61
N GLU A 85 -12.08 -18.70 2.43
CA GLU A 85 -11.92 -17.88 1.22
C GLU A 85 -12.55 -16.49 1.39
N LEU A 86 -13.70 -16.39 2.06
CA LEU A 86 -14.32 -15.08 2.34
C LEU A 86 -13.45 -14.25 3.28
N ILE A 87 -12.89 -14.86 4.32
CA ILE A 87 -11.96 -14.23 5.26
C ILE A 87 -10.72 -13.75 4.51
N ASP A 88 -10.17 -14.53 3.57
CA ASP A 88 -9.03 -14.12 2.76
C ASP A 88 -9.32 -12.89 1.92
N LYS A 89 -10.45 -12.86 1.19
CA LYS A 89 -10.86 -11.68 0.40
C LYS A 89 -11.03 -10.44 1.26
N LEU A 90 -11.66 -10.59 2.42
CA LEU A 90 -11.83 -9.49 3.37
C LEU A 90 -10.48 -9.06 3.97
N TYR A 91 -9.60 -10.01 4.30
CA TYR A 91 -8.28 -9.72 4.81
C TYR A 91 -7.47 -8.94 3.77
N GLU A 92 -7.44 -9.39 2.53
CA GLU A 92 -6.76 -8.69 1.44
C GLU A 92 -7.30 -7.26 1.27
N TYR A 93 -8.62 -7.12 1.24
CA TYR A 93 -9.27 -5.82 1.17
C TYR A 93 -8.83 -4.88 2.30
N TYR A 94 -8.86 -5.36 3.54
CA TYR A 94 -8.52 -4.54 4.69
C TYR A 94 -7.01 -4.33 4.86
N PHE A 95 -6.15 -5.24 4.40
CA PHE A 95 -4.76 -5.31 4.87
C PHE A 95 -3.69 -5.40 3.78
N ASN A 96 -3.98 -5.88 2.56
CA ASN A 96 -2.99 -6.05 1.48
C ASN A 96 -3.02 -4.92 0.42
N ASN A 97 -3.21 -3.68 0.84
CA ASN A 97 -3.20 -2.52 -0.06
C ASN A 97 -2.33 -1.37 0.49
N THR A 98 -1.20 -1.68 1.14
CA THR A 98 -0.24 -0.61 1.51
C THR A 98 0.38 0.03 0.26
N LEU A 99 0.88 1.26 0.38
CA LEU A 99 1.60 1.90 -0.72
C LEU A 99 2.80 1.05 -1.17
N GLU A 100 3.50 0.40 -0.24
CA GLU A 100 4.58 -0.53 -0.56
C GLU A 100 4.09 -1.77 -1.33
N ASP A 101 2.98 -2.37 -0.91
CA ASP A 101 2.42 -3.54 -1.61
C ASP A 101 2.04 -3.18 -3.05
N VAL A 102 1.39 -2.03 -3.24
CA VAL A 102 1.02 -1.54 -4.58
C VAL A 102 2.24 -1.15 -5.40
N TYR A 103 3.28 -0.57 -4.78
CA TYR A 103 4.55 -0.31 -5.43
C TYR A 103 5.19 -1.59 -5.99
N LYS A 104 5.25 -2.67 -5.21
CA LYS A 104 5.81 -3.96 -5.65
C LYS A 104 5.05 -4.50 -6.86
N GLN A 105 3.72 -4.41 -6.83
CA GLN A 105 2.87 -4.81 -7.96
C GLN A 105 3.10 -3.93 -9.20
N TRP A 106 3.21 -2.61 -9.02
CA TRP A 106 3.47 -1.66 -10.08
C TRP A 106 4.82 -1.90 -10.78
N VAL A 107 5.88 -2.17 -10.02
CA VAL A 107 7.20 -2.54 -10.58
C VAL A 107 7.11 -3.84 -11.36
N LYS A 108 6.50 -4.88 -10.79
CA LYS A 108 6.30 -6.17 -11.47
C LYS A 108 5.52 -6.02 -12.77
N HIS A 109 4.48 -5.19 -12.76
CA HIS A 109 3.70 -4.86 -13.96
C HIS A 109 4.56 -4.20 -15.03
N ARG A 110 5.35 -3.18 -14.68
CA ARG A 110 6.23 -2.48 -15.65
C ARG A 110 7.31 -3.38 -16.24
N SER A 111 7.91 -4.25 -15.44
CA SER A 111 8.88 -5.23 -15.92
C SER A 111 8.25 -6.22 -16.90
N LYS A 112 7.00 -6.65 -16.66
CA LYS A 112 6.27 -7.58 -17.54
C LYS A 112 5.85 -6.93 -18.86
N THR A 113 5.34 -5.71 -18.80
CA THR A 113 4.76 -5.03 -19.99
C THR A 113 5.77 -4.29 -20.83
N LYS A 114 6.97 -4.01 -20.30
CA LYS A 114 8.03 -3.24 -20.98
C LYS A 114 7.57 -1.88 -21.51
N ILE A 115 6.58 -1.26 -20.86
CA ILE A 115 6.06 0.08 -21.22
C ILE A 115 7.15 1.17 -21.11
N VAL A 116 8.18 0.92 -20.31
CA VAL A 116 9.34 1.79 -20.12
C VAL A 116 10.64 1.00 -20.24
N SER A 117 11.75 1.71 -20.44
CA SER A 117 13.08 1.08 -20.43
C SER A 117 13.42 0.48 -19.06
N GLY A 118 14.24 -0.57 -19.05
CA GLY A 118 14.76 -1.17 -17.81
C GLY A 118 15.51 -0.15 -16.95
N LYS A 119 16.29 0.75 -17.58
CA LYS A 119 16.98 1.86 -16.90
C LYS A 119 16.02 2.76 -16.12
N THR A 120 14.87 3.10 -16.71
CA THR A 120 13.85 3.91 -16.03
C THR A 120 13.26 3.17 -14.83
N ILE A 121 13.05 1.85 -14.94
CA ILE A 121 12.56 1.04 -13.81
C ILE A 121 13.59 1.04 -12.67
N GLU A 122 14.88 0.87 -12.97
CA GLU A 122 15.97 0.90 -11.98
C GLU A 122 16.08 2.26 -11.29
N GLU A 123 15.97 3.36 -12.04
CA GLU A 123 15.96 4.72 -11.48
C GLU A 123 14.80 4.92 -10.51
N ASP A 124 13.59 4.47 -10.88
CA ASP A 124 12.39 4.57 -10.04
C ASP A 124 12.49 3.69 -8.78
N ILE A 125 13.04 2.47 -8.89
CA ILE A 125 13.36 1.61 -7.73
C ILE A 125 14.38 2.32 -6.81
N GLY A 126 15.41 2.94 -7.39
CA GLY A 126 16.41 3.69 -6.63
C GLY A 126 15.82 4.91 -5.90
N ILE A 127 14.83 5.57 -6.49
CA ILE A 127 14.06 6.64 -5.83
C ILE A 127 13.21 6.07 -4.70
N TRP A 128 12.49 4.97 -4.95
CA TRP A 128 11.67 4.31 -3.93
C TRP A 128 12.50 3.93 -2.70
N ASN A 129 13.58 3.19 -2.91
CA ASN A 129 14.43 2.68 -1.82
C ASN A 129 15.03 3.80 -0.99
N ARG A 130 15.47 4.90 -1.62
CA ARG A 130 16.12 6.01 -0.92
C ARG A 130 15.15 6.92 -0.17
N PHE A 131 13.96 7.18 -0.73
CA PHE A 131 13.11 8.28 -0.25
C PHE A 131 11.71 7.88 0.19
N LEU A 132 11.22 6.72 -0.24
CA LEU A 132 9.84 6.30 0.01
C LEU A 132 9.74 5.10 0.93
N ALA A 133 10.59 4.09 0.78
CA ALA A 133 10.49 2.81 1.50
C ALA A 133 10.39 2.99 3.03
N LYS A 134 11.16 3.93 3.59
CA LYS A 134 11.21 4.22 5.04
C LYS A 134 10.26 5.36 5.49
N SER A 135 9.48 5.92 4.58
CA SER A 135 8.54 6.98 4.92
C SER A 135 7.31 6.43 5.65
N GLU A 136 6.66 7.24 6.49
CA GLU A 136 5.41 6.84 7.16
C GLU A 136 4.35 6.37 6.14
N VAL A 137 4.29 7.00 4.96
CA VAL A 137 3.29 6.68 3.94
C VAL A 137 3.51 5.34 3.25
N SER A 138 4.70 4.72 3.33
CA SER A 138 4.96 3.44 2.64
C SER A 138 4.12 2.30 3.22
N GLN A 139 3.96 2.29 4.55
CA GLN A 139 3.17 1.29 5.27
C GLN A 139 1.69 1.67 5.38
N MET A 140 1.32 2.88 4.96
CA MET A 140 -0.08 3.30 4.95
C MET A 140 -0.85 2.56 3.85
N GLN A 141 -2.10 2.22 4.15
CA GLN A 141 -3.03 1.75 3.13
C GLN A 141 -3.24 2.85 2.10
N ILE A 142 -3.07 2.53 0.83
CA ILE A 142 -3.05 3.50 -0.27
C ILE A 142 -4.37 4.28 -0.36
N ALA A 143 -5.50 3.65 -0.02
CA ALA A 143 -6.82 4.27 0.02
C ALA A 143 -6.99 5.34 1.12
N GLU A 144 -6.16 5.29 2.18
CA GLU A 144 -6.20 6.23 3.30
C GLU A 144 -5.14 7.34 3.17
N ILE A 145 -4.32 7.31 2.11
CA ILE A 145 -3.32 8.34 1.86
C ILE A 145 -4.02 9.59 1.31
N LYS A 146 -4.36 10.48 2.24
CA LYS A 146 -4.93 11.80 1.97
C LYS A 146 -3.87 12.82 1.54
N PRO A 147 -4.27 13.90 0.85
CA PRO A 147 -3.38 15.00 0.47
C PRO A 147 -2.48 15.51 1.60
N LYS A 148 -2.99 15.58 2.83
CA LYS A 148 -2.22 16.03 4.01
C LYS A 148 -0.99 15.14 4.32
N HIS A 149 -1.11 13.82 4.14
CA HIS A 149 0.00 12.90 4.42
C HIS A 149 1.12 13.07 3.38
N LEU A 150 0.72 13.24 2.12
CA LEU A 150 1.62 13.50 1.00
C LEU A 150 2.27 14.88 1.11
N MET A 151 1.53 15.90 1.54
CA MET A 151 2.08 17.23 1.79
C MET A 151 3.14 17.18 2.91
N LYS A 152 2.87 16.48 4.01
CA LYS A 152 3.86 16.25 5.09
C LYS A 152 5.14 15.62 4.51
N LEU A 153 5.01 14.57 3.68
CA LEU A 153 6.15 13.96 3.01
C LEU A 153 6.89 14.92 2.07
N PHE A 154 6.17 15.72 1.29
CA PHE A 154 6.79 16.69 0.37
C PHE A 154 7.58 17.76 1.13
N GLN A 155 7.07 18.18 2.29
CA GLN A 155 7.77 19.09 3.18
C GLN A 155 9.02 18.47 3.80
N THR A 156 9.04 17.17 4.11
CA THR A 156 10.29 16.52 4.59
C THR A 156 11.36 16.42 3.50
N TRP A 157 10.96 16.29 2.23
CA TRP A 157 11.90 16.30 1.11
C TRP A 157 12.44 17.70 0.79
N THR A 158 11.55 18.69 0.76
CA THR A 158 11.87 20.05 0.33
C THR A 158 12.52 20.86 1.44
N GLY A 159 12.07 20.70 2.68
CA GLY A 159 12.55 21.48 3.82
C GLY A 159 12.62 22.98 3.50
N ASN A 160 13.65 23.65 3.98
CA ASN A 160 13.95 25.03 3.60
C ASN A 160 14.89 25.09 2.38
N GLY A 161 14.56 24.39 1.29
CA GLY A 161 15.35 24.38 0.06
C GLY A 161 16.46 23.31 0.00
N LEU A 162 16.19 22.11 0.54
CA LEU A 162 17.13 20.98 0.52
C LEU A 162 17.36 20.39 -0.88
N ILE A 163 16.32 20.37 -1.70
CA ILE A 163 16.33 19.73 -3.03
C ILE A 163 15.85 20.66 -4.14
N THR A 164 16.31 20.41 -5.35
CA THR A 164 15.87 21.15 -6.54
C THR A 164 14.43 20.77 -6.92
N ARG A 165 13.73 21.63 -7.67
CA ARG A 165 12.42 21.32 -8.26
C ARG A 165 12.46 20.07 -9.14
N LYS A 166 13.57 19.84 -9.86
CA LYS A 166 13.78 18.64 -10.70
C LYS A 166 13.81 17.36 -9.86
N ASP A 167 14.61 17.34 -8.80
CA ASP A 167 14.70 16.16 -7.91
C ASP A 167 13.35 15.89 -7.23
N PHE A 168 12.66 16.94 -6.75
CA PHE A 168 11.30 16.81 -6.24
C PHE A 168 10.34 16.17 -7.26
N ASN A 169 10.35 16.65 -8.51
CA ASN A 169 9.47 16.12 -9.56
C ASN A 169 9.77 14.65 -9.87
N ASN A 170 11.05 14.24 -9.85
CA ASN A 170 11.43 12.83 -10.03
C ASN A 170 10.83 11.95 -8.91
N ARG A 171 10.97 12.38 -7.65
CA ARG A 171 10.38 11.67 -6.50
C ARG A 171 8.85 11.61 -6.56
N LYS A 172 8.21 12.74 -6.90
CA LYS A 172 6.76 12.85 -7.08
C LYS A 172 6.25 11.96 -8.22
N SER A 173 7.02 11.82 -9.30
CA SER A 173 6.69 10.98 -10.46
C SER A 173 6.51 9.51 -10.05
N VAL A 174 7.41 8.97 -9.23
CA VAL A 174 7.32 7.59 -8.73
C VAL A 174 6.03 7.37 -7.94
N LEU A 175 5.76 8.23 -6.95
CA LEU A 175 4.50 8.18 -6.20
C LEU A 175 3.27 8.26 -7.13
N ASN A 176 3.29 9.16 -8.10
CA ASN A 176 2.20 9.34 -9.05
C ASN A 176 2.00 8.12 -9.95
N GLY A 177 3.07 7.43 -10.34
CA GLY A 177 3.00 6.16 -11.05
C GLY A 177 2.29 5.09 -10.23
N ILE A 178 2.64 4.96 -8.95
CA ILE A 178 2.03 3.99 -8.03
C ILE A 178 0.54 4.29 -7.83
N PHE A 179 0.15 5.54 -7.55
CA PHE A 179 -1.25 5.91 -7.38
C PHE A 179 -2.07 5.76 -8.66
N ARG A 180 -1.51 6.07 -9.84
CA ARG A 180 -2.18 5.83 -11.13
C ARG A 180 -2.43 4.34 -11.35
N PHE A 181 -1.43 3.51 -11.06
CA PHE A 181 -1.57 2.05 -11.14
C PHE A 181 -2.68 1.55 -10.20
N ALA A 182 -2.75 2.08 -8.98
CA ALA A 182 -3.80 1.77 -8.03
C ALA A 182 -5.20 2.13 -8.55
N VAL A 183 -5.35 3.29 -9.20
CA VAL A 183 -6.62 3.71 -9.82
C VAL A 183 -7.01 2.76 -10.95
N LEU A 184 -6.07 2.44 -11.85
CA LEU A 184 -6.34 1.57 -13.00
C LEU A 184 -6.71 0.13 -12.62
N ASN A 185 -6.29 -0.32 -11.43
CA ASN A 185 -6.64 -1.63 -10.88
C ASN A 185 -7.76 -1.54 -9.84
N GLU A 186 -8.50 -0.42 -9.80
CA GLU A 186 -9.66 -0.20 -8.94
C GLU A 186 -9.39 -0.35 -7.43
N VAL A 187 -8.11 -0.25 -7.02
CA VAL A 187 -7.70 -0.27 -5.61
C VAL A 187 -8.14 1.02 -4.90
N ILE A 188 -8.12 2.14 -5.63
CA ILE A 188 -8.61 3.44 -5.18
C ILE A 188 -9.41 4.12 -6.28
N ALA A 189 -10.40 4.93 -5.90
CA ALA A 189 -11.24 5.63 -6.87
C ALA A 189 -10.55 6.84 -7.53
N TYR A 190 -9.55 7.44 -6.87
CA TYR A 190 -8.88 8.64 -7.37
C TYR A 190 -7.42 8.71 -6.94
N ASN A 191 -6.60 9.40 -7.72
CA ASN A 191 -5.20 9.66 -7.39
C ASN A 191 -5.09 10.94 -6.55
N PRO A 192 -4.67 10.87 -5.27
CA PRO A 192 -4.62 12.01 -4.38
C PRO A 192 -3.56 13.07 -4.75
N ILE A 193 -2.59 12.74 -5.60
CA ILE A 193 -1.52 13.67 -5.99
C ILE A 193 -2.04 14.83 -6.85
N THR A 194 -3.07 14.60 -7.65
CA THR A 194 -3.62 15.61 -8.56
C THR A 194 -4.20 16.82 -7.82
N SER A 195 -4.58 16.64 -6.55
CA SER A 195 -5.18 17.68 -5.72
C SER A 195 -4.17 18.43 -4.83
N ILE A 196 -2.86 18.17 -4.98
CA ILE A 196 -1.84 18.75 -4.09
C ILE A 196 -1.16 19.94 -4.76
N PRO A 197 -1.38 21.18 -4.28
CA PRO A 197 -0.63 22.33 -4.74
C PRO A 197 0.84 22.18 -4.31
N CYS A 198 1.76 22.34 -5.24
CA CYS A 198 3.20 22.22 -4.98
C CYS A 198 3.95 23.55 -5.17
N ASN A 199 3.23 24.65 -5.34
CA ASN A 199 3.82 25.94 -5.71
C ASN A 199 4.48 26.62 -4.49
N ASP A 200 3.92 26.43 -3.30
CA ASP A 200 4.39 27.05 -2.07
C ASP A 200 5.51 26.27 -1.37
N LEU A 201 5.93 25.13 -1.95
CA LEU A 201 7.07 24.36 -1.45
C LEU A 201 8.37 25.11 -1.74
N LYS A 202 9.28 25.15 -0.74
CA LYS A 202 10.57 25.83 -0.87
C LYS A 202 11.62 24.91 -1.50
N TYR A 203 12.09 25.26 -2.68
CA TYR A 203 13.10 24.50 -3.41
C TYR A 203 14.48 25.12 -3.31
N LYS A 204 15.52 24.29 -3.44
CA LYS A 204 16.89 24.74 -3.64
C LYS A 204 16.95 25.59 -4.91
N LEU A 205 17.48 26.80 -4.78
CA LEU A 205 17.73 27.67 -5.93
C LEU A 205 18.73 27.00 -6.88
N PRO A 206 18.58 27.18 -8.21
CA PRO A 206 19.59 26.77 -9.16
C PRO A 206 20.91 27.45 -8.80
N SER A 207 22.02 26.71 -8.79
CA SER A 207 23.34 27.32 -8.75
C SER A 207 23.45 28.26 -9.94
N ALA A 208 23.75 29.55 -9.69
CA ALA A 208 23.95 30.52 -10.74
C ALA A 208 25.01 29.95 -11.71
N LYS A 209 24.66 29.82 -13.00
CA LYS A 209 25.65 29.50 -14.02
C LYS A 209 26.70 30.60 -13.96
N LYS A 210 27.94 30.26 -13.56
CA LYS A 210 29.08 31.15 -13.83
C LYS A 210 29.06 31.37 -15.35
N LYS A 211 28.72 32.59 -15.80
CA LYS A 211 29.02 32.98 -17.18
C LYS A 211 30.52 32.79 -17.33
N SER A 212 30.94 31.87 -18.19
CA SER A 212 32.32 31.86 -18.64
C SER A 212 32.56 33.23 -19.27
N VAL A 213 33.38 34.04 -18.60
CA VAL A 213 34.01 35.19 -19.23
C VAL A 213 34.91 34.56 -20.28
N TYR A 214 34.49 34.63 -21.54
CA TYR A 214 35.40 34.40 -22.65
C TYR A 214 36.19 35.71 -22.77
N ASP A 215 37.46 35.65 -22.37
CA ASP A 215 38.50 36.60 -22.78
C ASP A 215 38.96 36.26 -24.21
#